data_AF-A0A7K2CR93-F1
#
_entry.id   AF-A0A7K2CR93-F1
#
_cell.length_a   1.000
_cell.length_b   1.000
_cell.length_c   1.000
_cell.angle_alpha   90.00
_cell.angle_beta   90.00
_cell.angle_gamma   90.00
#
_symmetry.space_group_name_H-M   'P 1'
#
loop_
_entity.id
_entity.type
_entity.pdbx_description
1 polymer ?
#
loop_
_entity_poly.entity_id
_entity_poly.type
_entity_poly.pdbx_seq_one_letter_code
_entity_poly.pdbx_strand_id
1 'polypeptide(L)' 'AHLREGSPGALLAGRVEAAARTAQINTFGGGVNEVQREIVAWTGLKMTRGGRR' A
#
# COMPACT_ATOMS: atom_id res chain seq x y z
N ALA A 1 10.81 -20.37 -2.65
CA ALA A 1 9.91 -20.61 -3.80
C ALA A 1 8.64 -19.79 -3.62
N HIS A 2 8.05 -19.24 -4.69
CA HIS A 2 6.76 -18.56 -4.61
C HIS A 2 5.63 -19.57 -4.38
N LEU A 3 4.61 -19.20 -3.60
CA LEU A 3 3.40 -20.01 -3.41
C LEU A 3 2.47 -19.85 -4.63
N ARG A 4 2.84 -20.47 -5.75
CA ARG A 4 2.03 -20.51 -6.97
C ARG A 4 0.91 -21.54 -6.85
N GLU A 5 -0.11 -21.41 -7.67
CA GLU A 5 -1.18 -22.40 -7.79
C GLU A 5 -0.60 -23.82 -7.93
N GLY A 6 -1.17 -24.77 -7.17
CA GLY A 6 -0.73 -26.17 -7.16
C GLY A 6 0.51 -26.48 -6.33
N SER A 7 1.21 -25.48 -5.76
CA SER A 7 2.33 -25.75 -4.85
C SER A 7 1.88 -26.18 -3.44
N PRO A 8 2.64 -27.03 -2.73
CA PRO A 8 2.34 -27.37 -1.34
C PRO A 8 2.20 -26.12 -0.47
N GLY A 9 1.09 -26.00 0.26
CA GLY A 9 0.80 -24.83 1.10
C GLY A 9 0.24 -23.61 0.36
N ALA A 10 -0.05 -23.69 -0.94
CA ALA A 10 -0.71 -22.62 -1.70
C ALA A 10 -2.21 -22.49 -1.36
N LEU A 11 -2.49 -22.00 -0.16
CA LEU A 11 -3.86 -21.65 0.25
C LEU A 11 -4.46 -20.63 -0.72
N LEU A 12 -5.76 -20.75 -0.98
CA LEU A 12 -6.51 -19.87 -1.89
C LEU A 12 -5.84 -19.76 -3.27
N ALA A 13 -5.32 -20.86 -3.79
CA ALA A 13 -4.58 -20.93 -5.06
C ALA A 13 -3.39 -19.95 -5.15
N GLY A 14 -2.76 -19.62 -4.01
CA GLY A 14 -1.63 -18.68 -3.96
C GLY A 14 -2.01 -17.20 -4.09
N ARG A 15 -3.32 -16.87 -4.11
CA ARG A 15 -3.81 -15.49 -4.29
C ARG A 15 -3.32 -14.52 -3.22
N VAL A 16 -3.16 -14.99 -1.98
CA VAL A 16 -2.67 -14.14 -0.87
C VAL A 16 -1.23 -13.73 -1.08
N GLU A 17 -0.37 -14.67 -1.49
CA GLU A 17 1.05 -14.38 -1.77
C GLU A 17 1.19 -13.47 -2.98
N ALA A 18 0.40 -13.71 -4.05
CA ALA A 18 0.36 -12.82 -5.20
C ALA A 18 -0.08 -11.39 -4.84
N ALA A 19 -1.15 -11.24 -4.05
CA ALA A 19 -1.64 -9.95 -3.60
C ALA A 19 -0.60 -9.22 -2.73
N ALA A 20 0.07 -9.92 -1.82
CA ALA A 20 1.09 -9.33 -0.94
C ALA A 20 2.27 -8.73 -1.72
N ARG A 21 2.71 -9.39 -2.80
CA ARG A 21 3.77 -8.86 -3.67
C ARG A 21 3.32 -7.60 -4.40
N THR A 22 2.11 -7.59 -4.94
CA THR A 22 1.57 -6.43 -5.67
C THR A 22 1.26 -5.25 -4.75
N ALA A 23 0.80 -5.52 -3.51
CA ALA A 23 0.38 -4.51 -2.55
C ALA A 23 1.49 -3.51 -2.17
N GLN A 24 2.77 -3.87 -2.35
CA GLN A 24 3.90 -2.96 -2.08
C GLN A 24 3.79 -1.65 -2.86
N ILE A 25 3.35 -1.75 -4.13
CA ILE A 25 3.19 -0.59 -5.03
C ILE A 25 2.09 0.35 -4.53
N ASN A 26 1.08 -0.17 -3.84
CA ASN A 26 -0.07 0.63 -3.39
C ASN A 26 0.27 1.64 -2.28
N THR A 27 1.47 1.58 -1.71
CA THR A 27 1.91 2.55 -0.69
C THR A 27 2.48 3.83 -1.28
N PHE A 28 2.87 3.79 -2.56
CA PHE A 28 3.48 4.92 -3.28
C PHE A 28 2.81 5.24 -4.62
N GLY A 29 2.21 4.25 -5.28
CA GLY A 29 1.48 4.39 -6.54
C GLY A 29 0.22 5.22 -6.38
N GLY A 30 -0.01 6.16 -7.29
CA GLY A 30 -1.16 7.08 -7.18
C GLY A 30 -1.02 8.16 -6.10
N GLY A 31 0.16 8.28 -5.48
CA GLY A 31 0.48 9.25 -4.44
C GLY A 31 0.94 8.55 -3.16
N VAL A 32 2.12 8.91 -2.68
CA VAL A 32 2.72 8.26 -1.52
C VAL A 32 1.96 8.53 -0.23
N ASN A 33 1.86 7.50 0.62
CA ASN A 33 1.09 7.56 1.86
C ASN A 33 1.45 8.76 2.75
N GLU A 34 2.70 9.21 2.78
CA GLU A 34 3.13 10.42 3.48
C GLU A 34 2.37 11.65 2.98
N VAL A 35 2.32 11.84 1.67
CA VAL A 35 1.61 12.97 1.04
C VAL A 35 0.10 12.84 1.25
N GLN A 36 -0.45 11.64 1.14
CA GLN A 36 -1.88 11.42 1.40
C GLN A 36 -2.24 11.71 2.86
N ARG A 37 -1.39 11.36 3.82
CA ARG A 37 -1.55 11.73 5.24
C ARG A 37 -1.50 13.25 5.43
N GLU A 38 -0.61 13.96 4.74
CA GLU A 38 -0.58 15.43 4.76
C GLU A 38 -1.88 16.04 4.19
N ILE A 39 -2.42 15.46 3.11
CA ILE A 39 -3.70 15.90 2.54
C ILE A 39 -4.82 15.72 3.56
N VAL A 40 -4.92 14.57 4.24
CA VAL A 40 -5.93 14.34 5.30
C VAL A 40 -5.77 15.33 6.45
N ALA A 41 -4.55 15.56 6.93
CA ALA A 41 -4.28 16.50 8.02
C ALA A 41 -4.71 17.93 7.66
N TRP A 42 -4.40 18.39 6.45
CA TRP A 42 -4.73 19.75 6.02
C TRP A 42 -6.21 19.90 5.67
N THR A 43 -6.74 19.01 4.83
CA THR A 43 -8.08 19.15 4.26
C THR A 43 -9.17 18.65 5.21
N GLY A 44 -8.92 17.51 5.86
CA GLY A 44 -9.84 16.85 6.79
C GLY A 44 -9.74 17.41 8.21
N LEU A 45 -8.53 17.58 8.74
CA LEU A 45 -8.30 17.99 10.13
C LEU A 45 -8.00 19.50 10.30
N LYS A 46 -7.95 20.28 9.22
CA LYS A 46 -7.68 21.74 9.23
C LYS A 46 -6.35 22.13 9.89
N MET A 47 -5.39 21.23 9.92
CA MET A 47 -4.05 21.51 10.44
C MET A 47 -3.29 22.42 9.48
N THR A 48 -2.44 23.29 10.02
CA THR A 48 -1.54 24.13 9.22
C THR A 48 -0.55 23.25 8.46
N ARG A 49 -0.37 23.49 7.15
CA ARG A 49 0.64 22.80 6.36
C ARG A 49 2.03 23.12 6.88
N GLY A 50 2.84 22.08 7.11
CA GLY A 50 4.27 22.23 7.31
C GLY A 50 4.90 22.89 6.07
N GLY A 51 5.80 23.86 6.28
CA GLY A 51 6.53 24.50 5.20
C GLY A 51 7.35 23.48 4.40
N ARG A 52 7.45 23.66 3.08
CA ARG A 52 8.37 22.87 2.26
C ARG A 52 9.80 23.31 2.58
N ARG A 53 10.64 22.39 3.05
CA ARG A 53 12.09 22.59 3.06
C ARG A 53 12.66 22.36 1.67
#